data_AF-A0A8H6YNS2-F1
#
_entry.id   AF-A0A8H6YNS2-F1
#
_cell.length_a   1.000
_cell.length_b   1.000
_cell.length_c   1.000
_cell.angle_alpha   90.00
_cell.angle_beta   90.00
_cell.angle_gamma   90.00
#
_symmetry.space_group_name_H-M   'P 1'
#
loop_
_entity.id
_entity.type
_entity.pdbx_description
1 polymer ?
#
loop_
_entity_poly.entity_id
_entity_poly.type
_entity_poly.pdbx_seq_one_letter_code
_entity_poly.pdbx_strand_id
1 'polypeptide(L)'
;MALRFLIASPRAAAKRGGTYHGESRYDVPGSLWSWIVMAQVKEGTENKGAIESVVRVVRKTLLGVRPPLPIPPNAKQRANNGWAMIDAGTFAVHVLSKQARERYFPPDRYDKW
;
A
#
# COMPACT_ATOMS: atom_id res chain seq x y z
N MET A 1 -22.35 -11.29 11.98
CA MET A 1 -22.54 -9.84 12.26
C MET A 1 -21.59 -9.10 11.32
N ALA A 2 -22.14 -8.40 10.31
CA ALA A 2 -21.41 -7.91 9.14
C ALA A 2 -20.77 -6.53 9.40
N LEU A 3 -19.51 -6.34 8.98
CA LEU A 3 -18.90 -5.01 8.90
C LEU A 3 -18.92 -4.54 7.45
N ARG A 4 -19.71 -3.48 7.21
CA ARG A 4 -19.91 -2.79 5.94
C ARG A 4 -18.89 -1.64 5.87
N PHE A 5 -17.97 -1.70 4.91
CA PHE A 5 -17.08 -0.56 4.64
C PHE A 5 -17.83 0.43 3.74
N LEU A 6 -18.27 1.54 4.33
CA LEU A 6 -18.70 2.73 3.59
C LEU A 6 -17.48 3.61 3.36
N ILE A 7 -17.22 3.93 2.09
CA ILE A 7 -16.25 4.94 1.69
C ILE A 7 -16.89 6.30 2.03
N ALA A 8 -16.27 7.05 2.95
CA ALA A 8 -16.68 8.40 3.31
C ALA A 8 -15.49 9.36 3.09
N SER A 9 -15.70 10.40 2.27
CA SER A 9 -14.75 11.47 1.98
C SER A 9 -14.60 12.45 3.17
N PRO A 10 -13.67 13.42 3.11
CA PRO A 10 -12.60 13.62 4.08
C PRO A 10 -12.97 14.64 5.19
N ARG A 11 -12.07 14.73 6.19
CA ARG A 11 -11.91 15.82 7.19
C ARG A 11 -12.32 15.45 8.62
N ALA A 12 -11.33 15.10 9.43
CA ALA A 12 -11.08 15.65 10.76
C ALA A 12 -9.69 15.23 11.25
N ALA A 13 -8.92 16.19 11.74
CA ALA A 13 -7.60 15.99 12.33
C ALA A 13 -7.67 15.16 13.63
N ALA A 14 -6.60 14.42 13.97
CA ALA A 14 -5.82 14.65 15.21
C ALA A 14 -4.82 13.52 15.59
N LYS A 15 -3.80 13.97 16.34
CA LYS A 15 -2.97 13.32 17.37
C LYS A 15 -1.63 12.67 16.99
N ARG A 16 -0.61 13.15 17.73
CA ARG A 16 0.82 12.77 17.76
C ARG A 16 1.00 11.25 17.68
N GLY A 17 1.87 10.82 16.76
CA GLY A 17 2.22 9.40 16.54
C GLY A 17 1.57 8.77 15.32
N GLY A 18 1.20 9.57 14.30
CA GLY A 18 0.45 9.15 13.13
C GLY A 18 1.02 7.90 12.45
N THR A 19 0.24 6.82 12.47
CA THR A 19 0.41 5.75 11.50
C THR A 19 -0.21 6.27 10.21
N TYR A 20 0.63 6.57 9.23
CA TYR A 20 0.15 7.03 7.94
C TYR A 20 -0.64 5.89 7.27
N HIS A 21 -1.95 6.05 7.16
CA HIS A 21 -2.87 5.00 6.68
C HIS A 21 -2.76 4.70 5.17
N GLY A 22 -1.87 5.40 4.47
CA GLY A 22 -1.61 5.25 3.06
C GLY A 22 -2.43 6.17 2.18
N GLU A 23 -1.96 6.39 0.96
CA GLU A 23 -2.64 7.17 -0.09
C GLU A 23 -3.10 6.21 -1.19
N SER A 24 -4.36 6.32 -1.61
CA SER A 24 -4.85 5.72 -2.86
C SER A 24 -4.74 6.75 -3.98
N ARG A 25 -4.12 6.40 -5.10
CA ARG A 25 -4.03 7.27 -6.28
C ARG A 25 -4.62 6.57 -7.50
N TYR A 26 -5.45 7.30 -8.25
CA TYR A 26 -6.12 6.85 -9.47
C TYR A 26 -5.37 7.39 -10.70
N ASP A 27 -5.42 6.67 -11.81
CA ASP A 27 -4.86 7.06 -13.12
C ASP A 27 -3.37 7.43 -13.13
N VAL A 28 -2.50 6.46 -12.79
CA VAL A 28 -1.06 6.61 -12.97
C VAL A 28 -0.71 6.40 -14.45
N PRO A 29 -0.28 7.43 -15.22
CA PRO A 29 -0.04 7.30 -16.65
C PRO A 29 1.07 6.27 -16.94
N GLY A 30 0.79 5.31 -17.82
CA GLY A 30 1.73 4.22 -18.17
C GLY A 30 1.82 3.07 -17.15
N SER A 31 0.94 3.04 -16.14
CA SER A 31 0.82 1.93 -15.19
C SER A 31 0.05 0.75 -15.81
N LEU A 32 0.49 -0.47 -15.53
CA LEU A 32 -0.26 -1.71 -15.83
C LEU A 32 -1.55 -1.83 -14.99
N TRP A 33 -1.63 -1.08 -13.89
CA TRP A 33 -2.73 -1.13 -12.93
C TRP A 33 -3.62 0.11 -13.03
N SER A 34 -4.94 -0.08 -12.88
CA SER A 34 -5.95 0.99 -12.94
C SER A 34 -5.83 1.98 -11.77
N TRP A 35 -5.33 1.54 -10.62
CA TRP A 35 -5.03 2.39 -9.47
C TRP A 35 -3.98 1.74 -8.56
N ILE A 36 -3.32 2.55 -7.73
CA ILE A 36 -2.30 2.07 -6.79
C ILE A 36 -2.60 2.56 -5.37
N VAL A 37 -2.28 1.71 -4.39
CA VAL A 37 -2.30 2.07 -2.97
C VAL A 37 -0.87 2.12 -2.46
N MET A 38 -0.51 3.20 -1.79
CA MET A 38 0.80 3.35 -1.14
C MET A 38 0.63 3.30 0.36
N ALA A 39 1.07 2.22 1.00
CA ALA A 39 1.13 2.05 2.44
C ALA A 39 2.55 2.32 2.93
N GLN A 40 2.74 3.37 3.73
CA GLN A 40 4.04 3.70 4.28
C GLN A 40 4.17 3.14 5.70
N VAL A 41 5.21 2.33 5.96
CA VAL A 41 5.52 1.87 7.32
C VAL A 41 6.16 3.00 8.13
N LYS A 42 6.02 2.92 9.45
CA LYS A 42 6.65 3.87 10.36
C LYS A 42 8.17 3.84 10.19
N GLU A 43 8.77 5.02 10.13
CA GLU A 43 10.22 5.19 10.04
C GLU A 43 10.95 4.47 11.20
N GLY A 44 12.05 3.78 10.89
CA GLY A 44 12.85 3.01 11.84
C GLY A 44 12.28 1.62 12.18
N THR A 45 11.21 1.19 11.51
CA THR A 45 10.61 -0.15 11.70
C THR A 45 10.80 -1.09 10.51
N GLU A 46 11.27 -0.56 9.39
CA GLU A 46 11.56 -1.30 8.15
C GLU A 46 12.51 -2.49 8.36
N ASN A 47 13.61 -2.31 9.10
CA ASN A 47 14.58 -3.38 9.40
C ASN A 47 14.09 -4.37 10.49
N LYS A 48 12.92 -4.11 11.09
CA LYS A 48 12.33 -4.93 12.16
C LYS A 48 11.17 -5.82 11.65
N GLY A 49 11.04 -5.98 10.34
CA GLY A 49 10.00 -6.81 9.74
C GLY A 49 8.64 -6.14 9.59
N ALA A 50 8.55 -4.80 9.72
CA ALA A 50 7.29 -4.08 9.61
C ALA A 50 6.65 -4.20 8.23
N ILE A 51 7.47 -4.22 7.17
CA ILE A 51 6.98 -4.36 5.79
C ILE A 51 6.39 -5.74 5.59
N GLU A 52 7.08 -6.80 6.02
CA GLU A 52 6.63 -8.18 5.93
C GLU A 52 5.33 -8.40 6.72
N SER A 53 5.22 -7.78 7.89
CA SER A 53 4.01 -7.80 8.72
C SER A 53 2.82 -7.19 7.98
N VAL A 54 2.98 -5.99 7.41
CA VAL A 54 1.93 -5.33 6.62
C VAL A 54 1.57 -6.15 5.38
N VAL A 55 2.56 -6.65 4.63
CA VAL A 55 2.34 -7.51 3.45
C VAL A 55 1.51 -8.74 3.82
N ARG A 56 1.82 -9.40 4.94
CA ARG A 56 1.08 -10.56 5.42
C ARG A 56 -0.38 -10.21 5.72
N VAL A 57 -0.62 -9.10 6.40
CA VAL A 57 -1.98 -8.63 6.74
C VAL A 57 -2.75 -8.31 5.47
N VAL A 58 -2.18 -7.51 4.56
CA VAL A 58 -2.84 -7.11 3.31
C VAL A 58 -3.18 -8.33 2.48
N ARG A 59 -2.24 -9.25 2.25
CA ARG A 59 -2.52 -10.47 1.47
C ARG A 59 -3.61 -11.32 2.11
N LYS A 60 -3.58 -11.51 3.44
CA LYS A 60 -4.63 -12.26 4.16
C LYS A 60 -6.01 -11.62 3.96
N THR A 61 -6.08 -10.29 4.03
CA THR A 61 -7.31 -9.54 3.82
C THR A 61 -7.81 -9.68 2.38
N LEU A 62 -6.94 -9.50 1.39
CA LEU A 62 -7.30 -9.56 -0.03
C LEU A 62 -7.73 -10.97 -0.46
N LEU A 63 -7.14 -12.03 0.10
CA LEU A 63 -7.59 -13.42 -0.12
C LEU A 63 -8.99 -13.70 0.44
N GLY A 64 -9.48 -12.87 1.37
CA GLY A 64 -10.83 -12.98 1.93
C GLY A 64 -11.91 -12.24 1.14
N VAL A 65 -11.54 -11.46 0.12
CA VAL A 65 -12.48 -10.68 -0.70
C VAL A 65 -13.27 -11.60 -1.64
N ARG A 66 -14.55 -11.26 -1.89
CA ARG A 66 -15.39 -11.92 -2.88
C ARG A 66 -15.82 -10.92 -3.96
N PRO A 67 -15.67 -11.25 -5.26
CA PRO A 67 -15.04 -12.45 -5.81
C PRO A 67 -13.53 -12.55 -5.49
N PRO A 68 -12.93 -13.76 -5.47
CA PRO A 68 -11.51 -13.92 -5.18
C PRO A 68 -10.64 -13.13 -6.15
N LEU A 69 -9.69 -12.37 -5.60
CA LEU A 69 -8.73 -11.64 -6.41
C LEU A 69 -7.63 -12.59 -6.94
N PRO A 70 -7.14 -12.38 -8.17
CA PRO A 70 -6.05 -13.17 -8.75
C PRO A 70 -4.71 -12.77 -8.12
N ILE A 71 -4.47 -13.20 -6.88
CA ILE A 71 -3.23 -12.87 -6.15
C ILE A 71 -2.23 -14.00 -6.38
N PRO A 72 -1.05 -13.74 -6.97
CA PRO A 72 -0.06 -14.77 -7.21
C PRO A 72 0.42 -15.39 -5.88
N PRO A 73 0.83 -16.68 -5.85
CA PRO A 73 1.39 -17.32 -4.67
C PRO A 73 2.51 -16.48 -4.05
N ASN A 74 2.66 -16.55 -2.73
CA ASN A 74 3.62 -15.72 -2.01
C ASN A 74 5.06 -16.08 -2.42
N ALA A 75 5.58 -15.40 -3.43
CA ALA A 75 7.01 -15.40 -3.70
C ALA A 75 7.68 -14.80 -2.47
N LYS A 76 8.63 -15.51 -1.86
CA LYS A 76 9.44 -15.01 -0.74
C LYS A 76 10.39 -13.89 -1.21
N GLN A 77 9.88 -12.89 -1.92
CA GLN A 77 10.60 -11.65 -2.13
C GLN A 77 10.75 -11.02 -0.76
N ARG A 78 11.96 -11.15 -0.19
CA ARG A 78 12.38 -10.31 0.92
C ARG A 78 12.13 -8.87 0.50
N ALA A 79 11.66 -8.03 1.42
CA ALA A 79 11.48 -6.59 1.18
C ALA A 79 12.86 -5.94 1.00
N ASN A 80 13.51 -6.23 -0.12
CA ASN A 80 14.83 -5.73 -0.43
C ASN A 80 14.71 -4.21 -0.62
N ASN A 81 15.57 -3.47 0.06
CA ASN A 81 15.61 -2.00 0.04
C ASN A 81 14.34 -1.30 0.60
N GLY A 82 13.62 -1.94 1.53
CA GLY A 82 12.52 -1.28 2.24
C GLY A 82 11.25 -1.11 1.39
N TRP A 83 11.03 -1.97 0.41
CA TRP A 83 9.87 -1.96 -0.46
C TRP A 83 9.35 -3.39 -0.71
N ALA A 84 8.03 -3.54 -0.71
CA ALA A 84 7.33 -4.70 -1.27
C ALA A 84 6.12 -4.25 -2.10
N MET A 85 5.79 -5.02 -3.13
CA MET A 85 4.61 -4.79 -3.98
C MET A 85 3.72 -6.03 -3.96
N ILE A 86 2.41 -5.84 -3.84
CA ILE A 86 1.40 -6.89 -3.99
C ILE A 86 0.60 -6.58 -5.24
N ASP A 87 0.62 -7.52 -6.19
CA ASP A 87 -0.24 -7.49 -7.36
C ASP A 87 -1.61 -8.09 -7.04
N ALA A 88 -2.67 -7.33 -7.32
CA ALA A 88 -4.06 -7.73 -7.15
C ALA A 88 -4.82 -7.76 -8.50
N GLY A 89 -4.09 -7.80 -9.62
CA GLY A 89 -4.65 -7.81 -10.97
C GLY A 89 -4.98 -6.40 -11.44
N THR A 90 -6.09 -5.82 -10.98
CA THR A 90 -6.53 -4.48 -11.43
C THR A 90 -5.86 -3.33 -10.68
N PHE A 91 -5.28 -3.60 -9.51
CA PHE A 91 -4.58 -2.63 -8.69
C PHE A 91 -3.32 -3.22 -8.05
N ALA A 92 -2.41 -2.36 -7.62
CA ALA A 92 -1.22 -2.76 -6.87
C ALA A 92 -1.14 -2.06 -5.52
N VAL A 93 -0.67 -2.79 -4.50
CA VAL A 93 -0.37 -2.24 -3.18
C VAL A 93 1.15 -2.18 -3.00
N HIS A 94 1.67 -0.96 -2.87
CA HIS A 94 3.06 -0.68 -2.57
C HIS A 94 3.20 -0.47 -1.06
N VAL A 95 3.96 -1.35 -0.40
CA VAL A 95 4.33 -1.22 1.01
C VAL A 95 5.76 -0.71 1.07
N LEU A 96 5.96 0.50 1.60
CA LEU A 96 7.18 1.27 1.45
C LEU A 96 7.69 1.78 2.79
N SER A 97 9.01 1.82 2.97
CA SER A 97 9.65 2.71 3.94
C SER A 97 9.55 4.16 3.46
N LYS A 98 9.75 5.11 4.37
CA LYS A 98 9.82 6.55 4.02
C LYS A 98 10.89 6.81 2.96
N GLN A 99 12.09 6.27 3.15
CA GLN A 99 13.21 6.41 2.23
C GLN A 99 12.89 5.84 0.83
N ALA A 100 12.23 4.67 0.77
CA ALA A 100 11.82 4.08 -0.51
C ALA A 100 10.75 4.93 -1.21
N ARG A 101 9.78 5.48 -0.47
CA ARG A 101 8.77 6.39 -1.03
C ARG A 101 9.42 7.62 -1.64
N GLU A 102 10.28 8.32 -0.90
CA GLU A 102 10.93 9.54 -1.38
C GLU A 102 11.82 9.29 -2.60
N ARG A 103 12.52 8.15 -2.64
CA ARG A 103 13.42 7.79 -3.75
C ARG A 103 12.69 7.42 -5.03
N TYR A 104 11.63 6.62 -4.95
CA TYR A 104 10.99 6.02 -6.12
C TYR A 104 9.70 6.72 -6.53
N PHE A 105 9.03 7.37 -5.58
CA PHE A 105 7.75 8.05 -5.76
C PHE A 105 7.84 9.50 -5.24
N PRO A 106 8.78 10.31 -5.76
CA PRO A 106 8.89 11.70 -5.34
C PRO A 106 7.60 12.46 -5.68
N PRO A 107 7.15 13.38 -4.82
CA PRO A 107 5.87 14.07 -4.99
C PRO A 107 5.75 14.80 -6.34
N ASP A 108 6.83 15.47 -6.77
CA ASP A 108 6.95 16.21 -8.05
C ASP A 108 6.62 15.37 -9.30
N ARG A 109 6.97 14.07 -9.31
CA ARG A 109 6.90 13.24 -10.52
C ARG A 109 5.47 13.02 -11.01
N TYR A 110 4.47 13.28 -10.16
CA TYR A 110 3.06 13.00 -10.44
C TYR A 110 2.13 14.18 -10.18
N ASP A 111 2.64 15.35 -9.76
CA ASP A 111 1.89 16.61 -9.55
C ASP A 111 1.77 17.47 -10.83
N LYS A 112 2.11 16.93 -12.00
CA LYS A 112 1.98 17.64 -13.29
C LYS A 112 0.62 17.38 -13.95
N TRP A 113 -0.48 17.81 -13.34
CA TRP A 113 -1.75 18.16 -14.01
C TRP A 113 -2.55 19.15 -13.15
#